data_AF-A0A7Y0IFF6-F1
#
_entry.id   AF-A0A7Y0IFF6-F1
#
_cell.length_a   1.000
_cell.length_b   1.000
_cell.length_c   1.000
_cell.angle_alpha   90.00
_cell.angle_beta   90.00
_cell.angle_gamma   90.00
#
_symmetry.space_group_name_H-M   'P 1'
#
loop_
_entity.id
_entity.type
_entity.pdbx_description
1 polymer ?
#
loop_
_entity_poly.entity_id
_entity_poly.type
_entity_poly.pdbx_seq_one_letter_code
_entity_poly.pdbx_strand_id
1 'polypeptide(L)'
;MMKGFLLLLLSTVLFSCNQNDKGSSTSVKKVGLNLEKINFKENPLEILKFKIDSNVNDDSYYVKKGYSMPFDYPVAYKLEAWNGKDSFYGKAYYSKIIDSIAYYQNIYFNRIAFLTHNNKTVAILADAEIKSDTVYNEFVKQLEKQFGKPTFSPQTTVDVFYEWSAKDRRLQIDYSKGVSMSMMSGKKTELKQTFNMQMLIFNRAEAAKIDSIQQKNYARTKEYKVMQGDFKLYKNDPQKNIILMDSILNEKFK
;
A
#
# COMPACT_ATOMS: atom_id res chain seq x y z
N MET A 1 -56.37 28.17 -54.52
CA MET A 1 -55.73 28.52 -53.24
C MET A 1 -54.28 28.88 -53.55
N MET A 2 -53.98 30.17 -53.70
CA MET A 2 -53.20 30.99 -52.73
C MET A 2 -51.84 30.35 -52.43
N LYS A 3 -50.78 30.77 -53.15
CA LYS A 3 -49.88 31.92 -52.85
C LYS A 3 -48.96 31.65 -51.65
N GLY A 4 -47.66 31.81 -51.88
CA GLY A 4 -46.66 32.05 -50.82
C GLY A 4 -45.28 31.51 -51.20
N PHE A 5 -44.54 32.17 -52.10
CA PHE A 5 -43.46 33.14 -51.78
C PHE A 5 -42.24 32.51 -51.08
N LEU A 6 -41.13 32.36 -51.83
CA LEU A 6 -39.88 33.15 -51.75
C LEU A 6 -38.93 32.64 -50.63
N LEU A 7 -37.85 31.91 -50.95
CA LEU A 7 -36.52 32.44 -51.37
C LEU A 7 -36.01 33.53 -50.41
N LEU A 8 -35.02 33.20 -49.56
CA LEU A 8 -33.75 33.93 -49.50
C LEU A 8 -32.73 33.19 -48.60
N LEU A 9 -31.53 32.99 -49.17
CA LEU A 9 -30.29 32.87 -48.41
C LEU A 9 -30.15 34.06 -47.45
N LEU A 10 -29.66 33.81 -46.23
CA LEU A 10 -28.75 34.75 -45.59
C LEU A 10 -27.84 33.99 -44.61
N SER A 11 -26.63 33.72 -45.10
CA SER A 11 -25.44 33.47 -44.31
C SER A 11 -25.16 34.65 -43.40
N THR A 12 -25.30 34.47 -42.09
CA THR A 12 -24.63 35.30 -41.08
C THR A 12 -23.67 34.42 -40.29
N VAL A 13 -22.40 34.60 -40.63
CA VAL A 13 -21.26 34.21 -39.81
C VAL A 13 -21.36 35.01 -38.51
N LEU A 14 -21.87 34.40 -37.44
CA LEU A 14 -21.69 34.93 -36.10
C LEU A 14 -20.35 34.41 -35.57
N PHE A 15 -19.31 35.22 -35.79
CA PHE A 15 -18.15 35.24 -34.92
C PHE A 15 -18.63 35.55 -33.50
N SER A 16 -18.89 34.51 -32.71
CA SER A 16 -18.95 34.64 -31.25
C SER A 16 -17.59 34.25 -30.69
N CYS A 17 -16.77 35.28 -30.48
CA CYS A 17 -15.58 35.21 -29.67
C CYS A 17 -16.02 35.09 -28.21
N ASN A 18 -16.26 33.86 -27.75
CA ASN A 18 -16.44 33.63 -26.32
C ASN A 18 -15.06 33.31 -25.71
N GLN A 19 -14.39 34.37 -25.26
CA GLN A 19 -13.38 34.24 -24.23
C GLN A 19 -14.07 33.75 -22.96
N ASN A 20 -13.92 32.47 -22.65
CA ASN A 20 -13.71 31.92 -21.31
C ASN A 20 -13.94 30.41 -21.36
N ASP A 21 -12.84 29.66 -21.40
CA ASP A 21 -12.69 28.47 -20.56
C ASP A 21 -11.20 28.10 -20.50
N LYS A 22 -10.47 28.88 -19.69
CA LYS A 22 -9.31 28.36 -18.95
C LYS A 22 -9.83 27.35 -17.95
N GLY A 23 -10.07 26.13 -18.42
CA GLY A 23 -10.61 25.03 -17.64
C GLY A 23 -10.28 23.68 -18.26
N SER A 24 -9.23 23.60 -19.09
CA SER A 24 -8.58 22.32 -19.35
C SER A 24 -7.99 21.87 -18.01
N SER A 25 -8.76 21.09 -17.26
CA SER A 25 -8.20 20.19 -16.28
C SER A 25 -7.24 19.30 -17.05
N THR A 26 -5.96 19.68 -17.05
CA THR A 26 -4.89 18.83 -17.55
C THR A 26 -5.03 17.54 -16.76
N SER A 27 -5.61 16.50 -17.38
CA SER A 27 -5.70 15.19 -16.78
C SER A 27 -4.26 14.74 -16.57
N VAL A 28 -3.73 14.97 -15.37
CA VAL A 28 -2.39 14.57 -15.01
C VAL A 28 -2.38 13.06 -15.15
N LYS A 29 -1.77 12.57 -16.23
CA LYS A 29 -1.68 11.15 -16.53
C LYS A 29 -0.97 10.49 -15.34
N LYS A 30 -1.74 9.77 -14.51
CA LYS A 30 -1.19 9.04 -13.36
C LYS A 30 -0.27 7.95 -13.91
N VAL A 31 1.01 8.03 -13.57
CA VAL A 31 2.02 7.04 -13.93
C VAL A 31 2.22 6.12 -12.73
N GLY A 32 2.50 4.84 -12.99
CA GLY A 32 2.69 3.82 -11.97
C GLY A 32 1.58 2.77 -11.91
N LEU A 33 1.77 1.76 -11.07
CA LEU A 33 0.77 0.73 -10.81
C LEU A 33 -0.44 1.32 -10.06
N ASN A 34 -1.63 1.11 -10.60
CA ASN A 34 -2.86 1.53 -9.93
C ASN A 34 -3.26 0.53 -8.84
N LEU A 35 -3.02 0.90 -7.58
CA LEU A 35 -3.29 0.06 -6.41
C LEU A 35 -4.79 -0.16 -6.14
N GLU A 36 -5.64 0.73 -6.65
CA GLU A 36 -7.10 0.56 -6.54
C GLU A 36 -7.59 -0.62 -7.40
N LYS A 37 -6.96 -0.82 -8.57
CA LYS A 37 -7.36 -1.82 -9.57
C LYS A 37 -6.70 -3.20 -9.40
N ILE A 38 -5.96 -3.40 -8.32
CA ILE A 38 -5.28 -4.66 -8.04
C ILE A 38 -6.27 -5.82 -8.03
N ASN A 39 -5.88 -6.94 -8.62
CA ASN A 39 -6.69 -8.16 -8.66
C ASN A 39 -5.90 -9.43 -8.35
N PHE A 40 -4.66 -9.29 -7.86
CA PHE A 40 -3.76 -10.37 -7.48
C PHE A 40 -3.28 -11.25 -8.65
N LYS A 41 -3.44 -10.78 -9.89
CA LYS A 41 -2.84 -11.38 -11.09
C LYS A 41 -1.59 -10.63 -11.56
N GLU A 42 -1.17 -9.60 -10.80
CA GLU A 42 0.03 -8.83 -11.07
C GLU A 42 1.24 -9.74 -11.09
N ASN A 43 2.09 -9.58 -12.12
CA ASN A 43 3.37 -10.27 -12.23
C ASN A 43 4.49 -9.37 -11.70
N PRO A 44 5.06 -9.63 -10.51
CA PRO A 44 6.06 -8.75 -9.91
C PRO A 44 7.30 -8.58 -10.78
N LEU A 45 7.73 -9.62 -11.49
CA LEU A 45 8.94 -9.58 -12.31
C LEU A 45 8.79 -8.68 -13.54
N GLU A 46 7.58 -8.60 -14.08
CA GLU A 46 7.26 -7.72 -15.19
C GLU A 46 7.08 -6.27 -14.72
N ILE A 47 6.35 -6.06 -13.62
CA ILE A 47 6.09 -4.72 -13.07
C ILE A 47 7.38 -4.07 -12.56
N LEU A 48 8.22 -4.86 -11.89
CA LEU A 48 9.49 -4.42 -11.32
C LEU A 48 10.68 -4.62 -12.26
N LYS A 49 10.44 -4.85 -13.55
CA LYS A 49 11.51 -5.00 -14.54
C LYS A 49 12.50 -3.82 -14.45
N PHE A 50 13.76 -4.10 -14.18
CA PHE A 50 14.85 -3.12 -13.92
C PHE A 50 14.68 -2.21 -12.68
N LYS A 51 13.62 -2.41 -11.89
CA LYS A 51 13.28 -1.62 -10.70
C LYS A 51 13.45 -2.40 -9.40
N ILE A 52 13.80 -3.69 -9.45
CA ILE A 52 14.04 -4.50 -8.25
C ILE A 52 15.21 -3.90 -7.45
N ASP A 53 15.04 -3.77 -6.15
CA ASP A 53 16.10 -3.44 -5.22
C ASP A 53 16.85 -4.70 -4.80
N SER A 54 18.04 -4.87 -5.34
CA SER A 54 18.92 -5.99 -5.02
C SER A 54 19.43 -5.92 -3.58
N ASN A 55 19.59 -4.72 -3.01
CA ASN A 55 20.21 -4.55 -1.69
C ASN A 55 19.33 -5.12 -0.56
N VAL A 56 18.01 -5.06 -0.72
CA VAL A 56 17.05 -5.63 0.24
C VAL A 56 17.10 -7.16 0.22
N ASN A 57 17.50 -7.74 -0.91
CA ASN A 57 17.63 -9.18 -1.09
C ASN A 57 19.07 -9.68 -0.78
N ASP A 58 20.07 -8.79 -0.79
CA ASP A 58 21.48 -9.09 -0.55
C ASP A 58 21.88 -8.88 0.93
N ASP A 59 21.00 -9.28 1.85
CA ASP A 59 21.36 -9.32 3.25
C ASP A 59 22.16 -10.61 3.54
N SER A 60 23.44 -10.45 3.91
CA SER A 60 24.34 -11.57 4.15
C SER A 60 23.85 -12.54 5.24
N TYR A 61 23.06 -12.09 6.21
CA TYR A 61 22.42 -12.96 7.20
C TYR A 61 21.31 -13.79 6.55
N TYR A 62 20.46 -13.19 5.73
CA TYR A 62 19.42 -13.93 4.98
C TYR A 62 20.01 -14.89 3.93
N VAL A 63 21.05 -14.49 3.21
CA VAL A 63 21.77 -15.35 2.24
C VAL A 63 22.43 -16.53 2.95
N LYS A 64 23.14 -16.32 4.07
CA LYS A 64 23.74 -17.41 4.88
C LYS A 64 22.71 -18.40 5.40
N LYS A 65 21.47 -17.97 5.57
CA LYS A 65 20.36 -18.80 6.02
C LYS A 65 19.58 -19.48 4.88
N GLY A 66 19.90 -19.16 3.62
CA GLY A 66 19.17 -19.64 2.45
C GLY A 66 17.79 -18.98 2.28
N TYR A 67 17.56 -17.85 2.96
CA TYR A 67 16.31 -17.11 2.92
C TYR A 67 16.29 -16.09 1.77
N SER A 68 17.40 -15.94 1.06
CA SER A 68 17.49 -15.19 -0.17
C SER A 68 18.37 -15.97 -1.14
N MET A 69 18.09 -15.85 -2.43
CA MET A 69 18.96 -16.42 -3.46
C MET A 69 19.98 -15.38 -3.91
N PRO A 70 21.22 -15.80 -4.27
CA PRO A 70 22.15 -14.93 -4.98
C PRO A 70 21.46 -14.25 -6.16
N PHE A 71 21.80 -12.99 -6.38
CA PHE A 71 21.11 -12.14 -7.33
C PHE A 71 21.31 -12.62 -8.79
N ASP A 72 20.35 -13.38 -9.30
CA ASP A 72 20.15 -13.56 -10.74
C ASP A 72 18.93 -12.74 -11.13
N TYR A 73 19.11 -11.63 -11.84
CA TYR A 73 17.99 -10.94 -12.47
C TYR A 73 17.40 -11.83 -13.58
N PRO A 74 16.07 -12.08 -13.65
CA PRO A 74 14.98 -11.44 -12.92
C PRO A 74 14.50 -12.17 -11.64
N VAL A 75 15.17 -13.21 -11.17
CA VAL A 75 14.75 -14.11 -10.09
C VAL A 75 15.06 -13.58 -8.67
N ALA A 76 15.26 -12.27 -8.50
CA ALA A 76 15.65 -11.68 -7.22
C ALA A 76 14.48 -11.55 -6.24
N TYR A 77 14.50 -12.32 -5.14
CA TYR A 77 13.50 -12.28 -4.07
C TYR A 77 14.10 -12.60 -2.71
N LYS A 78 13.40 -12.15 -1.66
CA LYS A 78 13.64 -12.54 -0.27
C LYS A 78 12.50 -13.46 0.20
N LEU A 79 12.82 -14.55 0.86
CA LEU A 79 11.85 -15.37 1.57
C LEU A 79 11.57 -14.72 2.92
N GLU A 80 10.33 -14.31 3.15
CA GLU A 80 9.94 -13.72 4.43
C GLU A 80 9.63 -14.82 5.44
N ALA A 81 10.39 -14.80 6.54
CA ALA A 81 10.26 -15.78 7.60
C ALA A 81 8.90 -15.66 8.28
N TRP A 82 8.25 -16.79 8.42
CA TRP A 82 6.95 -16.96 9.04
C TRP A 82 7.07 -17.95 10.21
N ASN A 83 6.52 -17.57 11.37
CA ASN A 83 6.39 -18.38 12.58
C ASN A 83 7.47 -19.48 12.80
N GLY A 84 8.58 -19.09 13.45
CA GLY A 84 9.73 -19.96 13.71
C GLY A 84 10.92 -19.57 12.84
N LYS A 85 12.08 -20.18 13.11
CA LYS A 85 13.33 -19.79 12.45
C LYS A 85 13.32 -20.10 10.95
N ASP A 86 12.51 -21.05 10.47
CA ASP A 86 12.71 -21.66 9.14
C ASP A 86 11.42 -22.04 8.37
N SER A 87 10.29 -21.31 8.48
CA SER A 87 9.13 -21.53 7.60
C SER A 87 8.80 -20.28 6.79
N PHE A 88 8.78 -20.32 5.46
CA PHE A 88 8.55 -19.14 4.62
C PHE A 88 7.13 -19.13 4.08
N TYR A 89 6.44 -17.99 4.16
CA TYR A 89 5.12 -17.89 3.51
C TYR A 89 5.24 -17.79 1.99
N GLY A 90 6.29 -17.11 1.53
CA GLY A 90 6.39 -16.76 0.13
C GLY A 90 7.64 -15.97 -0.21
N LYS A 91 7.72 -15.57 -1.48
CA LYS A 91 8.79 -14.76 -2.05
C LYS A 91 8.36 -13.31 -2.11
N ALA A 92 9.15 -12.42 -1.52
CA ALA A 92 8.97 -10.99 -1.54
C ALA A 92 9.89 -10.32 -2.57
N TYR A 93 9.32 -9.45 -3.40
CA TYR A 93 10.03 -8.68 -4.43
C TYR A 93 9.90 -7.20 -4.10
N TYR A 94 11.01 -6.54 -3.81
CA TYR A 94 11.04 -5.13 -3.43
C TYR A 94 11.49 -4.26 -4.60
N SER A 95 10.84 -3.12 -4.80
CA SER A 95 11.34 -2.09 -5.71
C SER A 95 12.42 -1.24 -5.03
N LYS A 96 13.26 -0.62 -5.86
CA LYS A 96 14.02 0.57 -5.49
C LYS A 96 13.05 1.69 -5.14
N ILE A 97 13.55 2.70 -4.43
CA ILE A 97 12.81 3.95 -4.21
C ILE A 97 12.76 4.70 -5.54
N ILE A 98 11.56 4.81 -6.11
CA ILE A 98 11.27 5.44 -7.39
C ILE A 98 9.96 6.21 -7.24
N ASP A 99 10.01 7.52 -7.46
CA ASP A 99 8.83 8.38 -7.36
C ASP A 99 7.68 7.88 -8.26
N SER A 100 6.47 7.87 -7.70
CA SER A 100 5.25 7.48 -8.42
C SER A 100 5.31 6.10 -9.06
N ILE A 101 6.00 5.12 -8.44
CA ILE A 101 6.02 3.73 -8.93
C ILE A 101 4.62 3.09 -8.84
N ALA A 102 3.80 3.54 -7.89
CA ALA A 102 2.41 3.17 -7.76
C ALA A 102 1.57 4.34 -7.24
N TYR A 103 0.26 4.23 -7.38
CA TYR A 103 -0.68 5.23 -6.89
C TYR A 103 -1.98 4.60 -6.42
N TYR A 104 -2.62 5.25 -5.44
CA TYR A 104 -4.00 4.99 -5.05
C TYR A 104 -4.72 6.33 -4.99
N GLN A 105 -5.75 6.50 -5.82
CA GLN A 105 -6.38 7.80 -6.01
C GLN A 105 -5.32 8.90 -6.22
N ASN A 106 -5.21 9.89 -5.33
CA ASN A 106 -4.27 11.02 -5.44
C ASN A 106 -2.99 10.86 -4.62
N ILE A 107 -2.79 9.69 -3.98
CA ILE A 107 -1.56 9.38 -3.26
C ILE A 107 -0.62 8.62 -4.18
N TYR A 108 0.61 9.11 -4.29
CA TYR A 108 1.70 8.45 -5.00
C TYR A 108 2.62 7.79 -4.00
N PHE A 109 3.01 6.57 -4.32
CA PHE A 109 3.92 5.75 -3.53
C PHE A 109 5.28 5.74 -4.24
N ASN A 110 6.35 5.82 -3.45
CA ASN A 110 7.72 5.84 -3.95
C ASN A 110 8.41 4.47 -3.80
N ARG A 111 7.77 3.51 -3.15
CA ARG A 111 8.25 2.14 -3.08
C ARG A 111 7.08 1.17 -3.11
N ILE A 112 7.26 0.04 -3.77
CA ILE A 112 6.31 -1.07 -3.70
C ILE A 112 7.04 -2.39 -3.50
N ALA A 113 6.37 -3.32 -2.83
CA ALA A 113 6.81 -4.68 -2.69
C ALA A 113 5.65 -5.65 -2.94
N PHE A 114 5.97 -6.81 -3.51
CA PHE A 114 5.00 -7.88 -3.77
C PHE A 114 5.37 -9.10 -2.96
N LEU A 115 4.40 -9.66 -2.23
CA LEU A 115 4.50 -10.99 -1.65
C LEU A 115 3.83 -11.98 -2.58
N THR A 116 4.53 -13.07 -2.90
CA THR A 116 4.00 -14.14 -3.74
C THR A 116 4.02 -15.48 -3.02
N HIS A 117 2.97 -16.27 -3.19
CA HIS A 117 2.85 -17.62 -2.66
C HIS A 117 2.32 -18.51 -3.80
N ASN A 118 3.00 -19.65 -4.06
CA ASN A 118 2.71 -20.54 -5.20
C ASN A 118 2.64 -19.79 -6.55
N ASN A 119 3.62 -18.91 -6.80
CA ASN A 119 3.73 -18.07 -8.00
C ASN A 119 2.55 -17.13 -8.27
N LYS A 120 1.73 -16.84 -7.25
CA LYS A 120 0.65 -15.84 -7.32
C LYS A 120 0.95 -14.69 -6.38
N THR A 121 0.65 -13.48 -6.80
CA THR A 121 0.68 -12.31 -5.91
C THR A 121 -0.41 -12.48 -4.86
N VAL A 122 -0.04 -12.33 -3.59
CA VAL A 122 -0.96 -12.49 -2.45
C VAL A 122 -1.01 -11.24 -1.59
N ALA A 123 0.01 -10.38 -1.68
CA ALA A 123 0.00 -9.06 -1.06
C ALA A 123 0.81 -8.05 -1.86
N ILE A 124 0.45 -6.79 -1.72
CA ILE A 124 1.21 -5.64 -2.21
C ILE A 124 1.38 -4.67 -1.04
N LEU A 125 2.61 -4.29 -0.75
CA LEU A 125 2.96 -3.24 0.19
C LEU A 125 3.42 -2.02 -0.61
N ALA A 126 3.00 -0.83 -0.20
CA ALA A 126 3.40 0.41 -0.83
C ALA A 126 3.71 1.47 0.22
N ASP A 127 4.85 2.15 0.08
CA ASP A 127 5.31 3.19 1.01
C ASP A 127 5.23 4.57 0.33
N ALA A 128 4.84 5.58 1.12
CA ALA A 128 4.77 6.97 0.68
C ALA A 128 5.25 7.91 1.80
N GLU A 129 6.03 8.93 1.43
CA GLU A 129 6.19 10.14 2.23
C GLU A 129 5.11 11.14 1.80
N ILE A 130 4.16 11.43 2.69
CA ILE A 130 3.06 12.36 2.43
C ILE A 130 3.36 13.75 3.00
N LYS A 131 2.55 14.74 2.63
CA LYS A 131 2.83 16.14 2.97
C LYS A 131 2.45 16.53 4.40
N SER A 132 1.44 15.88 4.99
CA SER A 132 0.90 16.24 6.31
C SER A 132 -0.11 15.22 6.85
N ASP A 133 -0.46 15.38 8.12
CA ASP A 133 -1.60 14.72 8.77
C ASP A 133 -2.91 14.90 8.00
N THR A 134 -3.13 16.08 7.40
CA THR A 134 -4.36 16.37 6.64
C THR A 134 -4.50 15.42 5.46
N VAL A 135 -3.41 15.18 4.72
CA VAL A 135 -3.41 14.26 3.57
C VAL A 135 -3.75 12.84 4.01
N TYR A 136 -3.20 12.39 5.14
CA TYR A 136 -3.53 11.09 5.71
C TYR A 136 -5.01 10.99 6.10
N ASN A 137 -5.52 11.97 6.85
CA ASN A 137 -6.91 11.98 7.30
C ASN A 137 -7.91 12.02 6.14
N GLU A 138 -7.60 12.76 5.08
CA GLU A 138 -8.40 12.76 3.85
C GLU A 138 -8.37 11.41 3.14
N PHE A 139 -7.21 10.78 3.07
CA PHE A 139 -7.06 9.44 2.50
C PHE A 139 -7.85 8.39 3.28
N VAL A 140 -7.82 8.42 4.61
CA VAL A 140 -8.66 7.56 5.47
C VAL A 140 -10.14 7.77 5.16
N LYS A 141 -10.62 9.02 5.09
CA LYS A 141 -12.02 9.31 4.73
C LYS A 141 -12.39 8.80 3.33
N GLN A 142 -11.46 8.84 2.37
CA GLN A 142 -11.68 8.28 1.03
C GLN A 142 -11.84 6.76 1.09
N LEU A 143 -11.01 6.07 1.86
CA LEU A 143 -11.13 4.63 2.09
C LEU A 143 -12.43 4.30 2.82
N GLU A 144 -12.84 5.09 3.81
CA GLU A 144 -14.12 4.90 4.49
C GLU A 144 -15.32 5.07 3.56
N LYS A 145 -15.26 6.05 2.65
CA LYS A 145 -16.29 6.23 1.63
C LYS A 145 -16.36 5.03 0.67
N GLN A 146 -15.21 4.41 0.36
CA GLN A 146 -15.12 3.31 -0.59
C GLN A 146 -15.46 1.95 0.02
N PHE A 147 -15.05 1.69 1.25
CA PHE A 147 -15.14 0.37 1.90
C PHE A 147 -16.04 0.34 3.14
N GLY A 148 -16.62 1.48 3.54
CA GLY A 148 -17.33 1.63 4.80
C GLY A 148 -16.40 1.88 5.98
N LYS A 149 -16.93 1.81 7.20
CA LYS A 149 -16.12 2.00 8.42
C LYS A 149 -14.98 0.98 8.51
N PRO A 150 -13.82 1.35 9.09
CA PRO A 150 -12.73 0.40 9.31
C PRO A 150 -13.23 -0.80 10.11
N THR A 151 -12.83 -2.01 9.70
CA THR A 151 -13.08 -3.23 10.47
C THR A 151 -12.17 -3.34 11.68
N PHE A 152 -11.09 -2.57 11.70
CA PHE A 152 -10.26 -2.38 12.87
C PHE A 152 -9.60 -1.00 12.86
N SER A 153 -9.52 -0.40 14.04
CA SER A 153 -8.79 0.84 14.34
C SER A 153 -8.27 0.74 15.78
N PRO A 154 -6.99 1.04 16.05
CA PRO A 154 -6.44 1.02 17.39
C PRO A 154 -7.02 2.17 18.21
N GLN A 155 -7.15 1.95 19.51
CA GLN A 155 -7.48 2.98 20.51
C GLN A 155 -6.16 3.47 21.13
N THR A 156 -5.31 4.14 20.34
CA THR A 156 -3.96 4.57 20.76
C THR A 156 -3.81 6.09 20.79
N THR A 157 -2.81 6.57 21.55
CA THR A 157 -2.45 7.99 21.68
C THR A 157 -1.40 8.48 20.67
N VAL A 158 -0.81 7.57 19.88
CA VAL A 158 0.21 7.80 18.84
C VAL A 158 0.14 6.72 17.75
N ASP A 159 0.71 7.03 16.58
CA ASP A 159 0.75 6.29 15.30
C ASP A 159 -0.56 5.56 14.91
N VAL A 160 -1.16 6.04 13.82
CA VAL A 160 -2.54 5.69 13.47
C VAL A 160 -2.55 4.55 12.45
N PHE A 161 -3.21 3.46 12.82
CA PHE A 161 -3.39 2.30 11.96
C PHE A 161 -4.88 2.12 11.62
N TYR A 162 -5.20 1.72 10.40
CA TYR A 162 -6.57 1.35 10.05
C TYR A 162 -6.60 0.12 9.17
N GLU A 163 -7.68 -0.63 9.29
CA GLU A 163 -7.91 -1.80 8.46
C GLU A 163 -9.34 -1.87 7.97
N TRP A 164 -9.48 -2.26 6.70
CA TRP A 164 -10.76 -2.55 6.05
C TRP A 164 -10.75 -3.97 5.49
N SER A 165 -11.88 -4.66 5.63
CA SER A 165 -12.11 -5.95 4.99
C SER A 165 -13.15 -5.81 3.89
N ALA A 166 -12.70 -5.77 2.64
CA ALA A 166 -13.56 -5.78 1.47
C ALA A 166 -13.86 -7.22 1.00
N LYS A 167 -14.59 -7.38 -0.10
CA LYS A 167 -14.97 -8.71 -0.61
C LYS A 167 -13.76 -9.56 -1.03
N ASP A 168 -12.80 -8.95 -1.73
CA ASP A 168 -11.65 -9.62 -2.34
C ASP A 168 -10.33 -9.37 -1.61
N ARG A 169 -10.25 -8.30 -0.82
CA ARG A 169 -9.03 -7.84 -0.18
C ARG A 169 -9.21 -7.43 1.27
N ARG A 170 -8.11 -7.48 2.01
CA ARG A 170 -7.91 -6.79 3.28
C ARG A 170 -6.95 -5.64 3.04
N LEU A 171 -7.35 -4.45 3.45
CA LEU A 171 -6.58 -3.22 3.29
C LEU A 171 -6.09 -2.78 4.65
N GLN A 172 -4.83 -2.38 4.75
CA GLN A 172 -4.21 -1.93 5.99
C GLN A 172 -3.40 -0.68 5.69
N ILE A 173 -3.67 0.40 6.43
CA ILE A 173 -2.90 1.63 6.34
C ILE A 173 -2.21 1.88 7.68
N ASP A 174 -0.89 2.07 7.65
CA ASP A 174 -0.08 2.46 8.80
C ASP A 174 0.47 3.87 8.57
N TYR A 175 0.53 4.68 9.62
CA TYR A 175 0.97 6.06 9.57
C TYR A 175 1.84 6.41 10.75
N SER A 176 3.02 6.96 10.45
CA SER A 176 3.99 7.37 11.45
C SER A 176 4.63 8.71 11.12
N LYS A 177 5.09 9.40 12.16
CA LYS A 177 5.84 10.66 12.06
C LYS A 177 7.30 10.41 12.36
N GLY A 178 8.17 10.96 11.53
CA GLY A 178 9.62 10.91 11.70
C GLY A 178 10.27 12.28 11.63
N VAL A 179 11.59 12.29 11.79
CA VAL A 179 12.43 13.47 11.55
C VAL A 179 13.56 13.04 10.63
N SER A 180 13.67 13.68 9.46
CA SER A 180 14.84 13.58 8.61
C SER A 180 15.81 14.71 8.92
N MET A 181 17.09 14.38 9.05
CA MET A 181 18.16 15.33 9.28
C MET A 181 19.10 15.31 8.08
N SER A 182 19.34 16.46 7.45
CA SER A 182 20.36 16.59 6.41
C SER A 182 21.54 17.41 6.92
N MET A 183 22.74 16.85 6.76
CA MET A 183 24.01 17.48 7.12
C MET A 183 24.84 17.65 5.86
N MET A 184 25.17 18.90 5.54
CA MET A 184 26.03 19.23 4.41
C MET A 184 27.15 20.14 4.92
N SER A 185 28.39 19.82 4.56
CA SER A 185 29.56 20.60 5.00
C SER A 185 29.39 22.09 4.65
N GLY A 186 29.59 22.97 5.63
CA GLY A 186 29.44 24.41 5.47
C GLY A 186 28.00 24.95 5.47
N LYS A 187 26.98 24.10 5.67
CA LYS A 187 25.57 24.52 5.85
C LYS A 187 25.05 24.15 7.23
N LYS A 188 24.06 24.91 7.72
CA LYS A 188 23.32 24.54 8.93
C LYS A 188 22.62 23.20 8.70
N THR A 189 22.60 22.37 9.75
CA THR A 189 21.77 21.16 9.79
C THR A 189 20.32 21.52 9.57
N GLU A 190 19.68 20.87 8.60
CA GLU A 190 18.25 21.02 8.35
C GLU A 190 17.50 19.85 8.98
N LEU A 191 16.56 20.17 9.87
CA LEU A 191 15.62 19.21 10.45
C LEU A 191 14.28 19.36 9.74
N LYS A 192 13.79 18.28 9.14
CA LYS A 192 12.49 18.23 8.48
C LYS A 192 11.66 17.11 9.12
N GLN A 193 10.45 17.44 9.56
CA GLN A 193 9.48 16.42 9.94
C GLN A 193 9.02 15.65 8.71
N THR A 194 8.98 14.32 8.81
CA THR A 194 8.51 13.42 7.75
C THR A 194 7.21 12.75 8.19
N PHE A 195 6.34 12.52 7.21
CA PHE A 195 5.04 11.89 7.42
C PHE A 195 5.00 10.66 6.53
N ASN A 196 5.11 9.48 7.14
CA ASN A 196 5.27 8.23 6.41
C ASN A 196 3.96 7.45 6.47
N MET A 197 3.53 6.96 5.32
CA MET A 197 2.33 6.15 5.18
C MET A 197 2.68 4.85 4.47
N GLN A 198 2.20 3.74 5.01
CA GLN A 198 2.28 2.43 4.37
C GLN A 198 0.88 1.94 4.03
N MET A 199 0.72 1.38 2.84
CA MET A 199 -0.50 0.77 2.36
C MET A 199 -0.23 -0.69 2.02
N LEU A 200 -0.90 -1.58 2.75
CA LEU A 200 -0.80 -3.02 2.56
C LEU A 200 -2.15 -3.56 2.06
N ILE A 201 -2.12 -4.17 0.87
CA ILE A 201 -3.26 -4.76 0.20
C ILE A 201 -3.05 -6.26 0.11
N PHE A 202 -3.79 -7.02 0.92
CA PHE A 202 -3.73 -8.47 0.95
C PHE A 202 -4.93 -9.09 0.24
N ASN A 203 -4.70 -10.21 -0.45
CA ASN A 203 -5.79 -11.07 -0.89
C ASN A 203 -6.53 -11.59 0.36
N ARG A 204 -7.86 -11.44 0.40
CA ARG A 204 -8.64 -11.75 1.61
C ARG A 204 -8.54 -13.22 2.02
N ALA A 205 -8.56 -14.14 1.06
CA ALA A 205 -8.48 -15.57 1.35
C ALA A 205 -7.09 -15.95 1.88
N GLU A 206 -6.03 -15.35 1.33
CA GLU A 206 -4.66 -15.55 1.81
C GLU A 206 -4.45 -14.92 3.19
N ALA A 207 -4.95 -13.71 3.43
CA ALA A 207 -4.92 -13.10 4.77
C ALA A 207 -5.62 -13.96 5.83
N ALA A 208 -6.79 -14.54 5.51
CA ALA A 208 -7.50 -15.43 6.42
C ALA A 208 -6.73 -16.73 6.72
N LYS A 209 -6.02 -17.28 5.73
CA LYS A 209 -5.12 -18.43 5.95
C LYS A 209 -3.98 -18.04 6.90
N ILE A 210 -3.38 -16.88 6.68
CA ILE A 210 -2.30 -16.37 7.52
C ILE A 210 -2.77 -16.18 8.96
N ASP A 211 -3.92 -15.52 9.17
CA ASP A 211 -4.54 -15.33 10.48
C ASP A 211 -4.80 -16.66 11.19
N SER A 212 -5.42 -17.63 10.49
CA SER A 212 -5.72 -18.95 11.06
C SER A 212 -4.47 -19.67 11.53
N ILE A 213 -3.39 -19.59 10.74
CA ILE A 213 -2.12 -20.21 11.08
C ILE A 213 -1.47 -19.50 12.27
N GLN A 214 -1.47 -18.17 12.31
CA GLN A 214 -0.96 -17.40 13.46
C GLN A 214 -1.70 -17.75 14.75
N GLN A 215 -3.04 -17.82 14.71
CA GLN A 215 -3.86 -18.20 15.86
C GLN A 215 -3.58 -19.63 16.33
N LYS A 216 -3.46 -20.60 15.40
CA LYS A 216 -3.11 -21.99 15.75
C LYS A 216 -1.73 -22.08 16.41
N ASN A 217 -0.76 -21.34 15.89
CA ASN A 217 0.57 -21.30 16.46
C ASN A 217 0.55 -20.68 17.87
N TYR A 218 -0.10 -19.54 18.04
CA TYR A 218 -0.27 -18.93 19.36
C TYR A 218 -0.97 -19.87 20.35
N ALA A 219 -2.03 -20.56 19.92
CA ALA A 219 -2.73 -21.51 20.79
C ALA A 219 -1.80 -22.61 21.33
N ARG A 220 -0.86 -23.07 20.50
CA ARG A 220 0.14 -24.11 20.79
C ARG A 220 1.33 -23.60 21.61
N THR A 221 1.91 -22.46 21.24
CA THR A 221 3.19 -21.98 21.81
C THR A 221 3.01 -20.92 22.88
N LYS A 222 1.82 -20.30 22.96
CA LYS A 222 1.55 -19.08 23.73
C LYS A 222 2.40 -17.87 23.31
N GLU A 223 3.03 -17.95 22.14
CA GLU A 223 3.86 -16.88 21.58
C GLU A 223 3.19 -16.33 20.32
N TYR A 224 2.89 -15.03 20.30
CA TYR A 224 2.50 -14.34 19.07
C TYR A 224 3.75 -14.18 18.20
N LYS A 225 4.05 -15.17 17.37
CA LYS A 225 5.05 -15.01 16.31
C LYS A 225 4.38 -14.30 15.14
N VAL A 226 4.47 -12.98 15.16
CA VAL A 226 4.13 -12.14 14.01
C VAL A 226 5.01 -12.57 12.83
N MET A 227 4.49 -12.49 11.60
CA MET A 227 5.32 -12.65 10.40
C MET A 227 6.53 -11.71 10.54
N GLN A 228 7.75 -12.24 10.43
CA GLN A 228 8.92 -11.38 10.34
C GLN A 228 8.99 -10.86 8.90
N GLY A 229 9.21 -9.56 8.74
CA GLY A 229 9.18 -8.91 7.43
C GLY A 229 8.14 -7.80 7.34
N ASP A 230 8.03 -7.22 6.15
CA ASP A 230 7.28 -5.97 5.93
C ASP A 230 5.78 -6.22 5.67
N PHE A 231 5.37 -7.49 5.46
CA PHE A 231 3.98 -7.88 5.15
C PHE A 231 3.21 -8.35 6.39
N LYS A 232 3.15 -7.53 7.43
CA LYS A 232 2.52 -7.88 8.72
C LYS A 232 1.04 -7.52 8.77
N LEU A 233 0.21 -8.48 9.18
CA LEU A 233 -1.20 -8.20 9.54
C LEU A 233 -1.26 -7.66 10.98
N TYR A 234 -1.39 -6.34 11.11
CA TYR A 234 -1.27 -5.63 12.40
C TYR A 234 -2.30 -6.01 13.47
N LYS A 235 -3.49 -6.53 13.13
CA LYS A 235 -4.48 -7.00 14.13
C LYS A 235 -3.92 -8.08 15.07
N ASN A 236 -2.84 -8.75 14.69
CA ASN A 236 -2.22 -9.83 15.46
C ASN A 236 -0.89 -9.41 16.11
N ASP A 237 -0.53 -8.12 16.10
CA ASP A 237 0.65 -7.59 16.80
C ASP A 237 0.27 -7.09 18.21
N PRO A 238 0.56 -7.82 19.29
CA PRO A 238 0.20 -7.41 20.65
C PRO A 238 0.88 -6.10 21.09
N GLN A 239 2.02 -5.72 20.52
CA GLN A 239 2.70 -4.46 20.88
C GLN A 239 1.95 -3.23 20.38
N LYS A 240 1.22 -3.36 19.26
CA LYS A 240 0.32 -2.33 18.73
C LYS A 240 -1.13 -2.48 19.22
N ASN A 241 -1.45 -3.56 19.92
CA ASN A 241 -2.81 -3.96 20.32
C ASN A 241 -2.96 -4.19 21.84
N ILE A 242 -2.30 -3.39 22.68
CA ILE A 242 -2.28 -3.54 24.15
C ILE A 242 -3.69 -3.73 24.77
N ILE A 243 -4.78 -3.38 24.08
CA ILE A 243 -6.16 -3.45 24.58
C ILE A 243 -6.92 -4.74 24.13
N LEU A 244 -6.43 -5.51 23.14
CA LEU A 244 -7.18 -6.65 22.55
C LEU A 244 -6.95 -7.99 23.26
N MET A 245 -5.85 -8.15 24.01
CA MET A 245 -5.60 -9.41 24.72
C MET A 245 -6.61 -9.65 25.86
N ASP A 246 -7.06 -8.59 26.55
CA ASP A 246 -8.03 -8.72 27.64
C ASP A 246 -9.47 -8.97 27.14
N SER A 247 -9.87 -8.44 25.98
CA SER A 247 -11.24 -8.64 25.47
C SER A 247 -11.44 -10.03 24.86
N ILE A 248 -10.45 -10.56 24.13
CA ILE A 248 -10.51 -11.91 23.54
C ILE A 248 -10.39 -12.99 24.62
N LEU A 249 -9.61 -12.75 25.69
CA LEU A 249 -9.52 -13.69 26.81
C LEU A 249 -10.82 -13.71 27.61
N ASN A 250 -11.51 -12.58 27.80
CA ASN A 250 -12.73 -12.50 28.62
C ASN A 250 -14.03 -12.91 27.89
N GLU A 251 -14.11 -12.87 26.56
CA GLU A 251 -15.28 -13.38 25.83
C GLU A 251 -15.36 -14.92 25.79
N LYS A 252 -14.25 -15.63 26.06
CA LYS A 252 -14.24 -17.09 26.15
C LYS A 252 -14.68 -17.67 27.50
N PHE A 253 -14.93 -16.82 28.49
CA PHE A 253 -15.35 -17.21 29.85
C PHE A 253 -16.69 -16.59 30.26
N LYS A 254 -17.53 -16.18 29.29
CA LYS A 254 -18.94 -15.84 29.51
C LYS A 254 -19.86 -16.83 28.84
#